data_AF-A0A353RFM9-F1
#
_entry.id   AF-A0A353RFM9-F1
#
_cell.length_a   1.000
_cell.length_b   1.000
_cell.length_c   1.000
_cell.angle_alpha   90.00
_cell.angle_beta   90.00
_cell.angle_gamma   90.00
#
_symmetry.space_group_name_H-M   'P 1'
#
loop_
_entity.id
_entity.type
_entity.pdbx_description
1 polymer ?
#
loop_
_entity_poly.entity_id
_entity_poly.type
_entity_poly.pdbx_seq_one_letter_code
_entity_poly.pdbx_strand_id
1 'polypeptide(L)' 'LMPVAVPVRLSVKKIGQANLVCARTRPKYIGGERAHYDVRLT' A
#
# COMPACT_ATOMS: atom_id res chain seq x y z
N LEU A 1 -3.11 -1.95 12.21
CA LEU A 1 -2.66 -1.48 10.88
C LEU A 1 -2.68 0.02 10.87
N MET A 2 -1.58 0.65 10.45
CA MET A 2 -1.58 2.10 10.22
C MET A 2 -2.40 2.42 8.97
N PRO A 3 -3.39 3.32 9.02
CA PRO A 3 -4.01 3.84 7.79
C PRO A 3 -2.97 4.67 7.03
N VAL A 4 -2.77 4.51 5.71
CA VAL A 4 -3.60 3.85 4.68
C VAL A 4 -3.01 2.50 4.27
N ALA A 5 -3.81 1.43 4.32
CA ALA A 5 -3.41 0.11 3.87
C ALA A 5 -3.57 -0.03 2.35
N VAL A 6 -2.52 -0.47 1.67
CA VAL A 6 -2.49 -0.72 0.23
C VAL A 6 -2.20 -2.21 0.00
N PRO A 7 -3.12 -2.96 -0.64
CA PRO A 7 -2.92 -4.38 -0.89
C PRO A 7 -1.74 -4.60 -1.84
N VAL A 8 -0.87 -5.56 -1.51
CA VAL A 8 0.24 -5.95 -2.35
C VAL A 8 -0.10 -7.28 -3.01
N ARG A 9 -0.06 -7.30 -4.34
CA ARG A 9 -0.23 -8.53 -5.12
C ARG A 9 1.13 -9.22 -5.20
N LEU A 10 1.26 -10.33 -4.49
CA LEU A 10 2.41 -11.22 -4.57
C LEU A 10 2.19 -12.26 -5.67
N SER A 11 3.29 -12.77 -6.23
CA SER A 11 3.27 -13.93 -7.13
C SER A 11 2.74 -15.18 -6.42
N VAL A 12 3.05 -15.32 -5.13
CA VAL A 12 2.56 -16.39 -4.26
C VAL A 12 1.21 -15.98 -3.65
N LYS A 13 0.17 -16.76 -3.94
CA LYS A 13 -1.21 -16.48 -3.47
C LYS A 13 -1.63 -17.28 -2.23
N LYS A 14 -0.92 -18.38 -1.95
CA LYS A 14 -1.24 -19.31 -0.86
C LYS A 14 0.04 -19.91 -0.30
N ILE A 15 0.02 -20.20 1.00
CA ILE A 15 1.06 -21.00 1.66
C ILE A 15 0.35 -22.27 2.15
N GLY A 16 0.68 -23.40 1.52
CA GLY A 16 -0.09 -24.63 1.68
C GLY A 16 -1.56 -24.41 1.30
N GLN A 17 -2.47 -24.64 2.26
CA GLN A 17 -3.92 -24.42 2.07
C GLN A 17 -4.39 -23.01 2.50
N ALA A 18 -3.52 -22.22 3.13
CA ALA A 18 -3.90 -20.90 3.64
C ALA A 18 -3.81 -19.81 2.56
N ASN A 19 -4.83 -18.95 2.48
CA ASN A 19 -4.84 -17.80 1.57
C ASN A 19 -3.92 -16.70 2.10
N LEU A 20 -3.01 -16.21 1.25
CA LEU A 20 -2.07 -15.15 1.60
C LEU A 20 -2.64 -13.79 1.22
N VAL A 21 -2.93 -12.96 2.22
CA VAL A 21 -3.37 -11.57 2.04
C VAL A 21 -2.31 -10.65 2.65
N CYS A 22 -1.63 -9.90 1.79
CA CYS A 22 -0.58 -8.97 2.20
C CYS A 22 -0.94 -7.53 1.83
N ALA A 23 -0.57 -6.60 2.68
CA ALA A 23 -0.71 -5.17 2.46
C ALA A 23 0.52 -4.43 2.97
N ARG A 24 0.88 -3.33 2.30
CA ARG A 24 1.85 -2.34 2.78
C ARG A 24 1.10 -1.10 3.26
N THR A 25 1.69 -0.32 4.14
CA THR A 25 1.11 0.95 4.59
C THR A 25 1.79 2.13 3.92
N ARG A 26 1.03 3.20 3.64
CA ARG A 26 1.57 4.49 3.20
C ARG A 26 0.97 5.63 4.03
N PRO A 27 1.65 6.79 4.10
CA PRO A 27 1.06 8.01 4.62
C PRO A 27 -0.18 8.42 3.82
N LYS A 28 -1.09 9.12 4.49
CA LYS A 28 -2.19 9.82 3.82
C LYS A 28 -1.60 10.90 2.92
N TYR A 29 -2.12 11.03 1.70
CA TYR A 29 -1.82 12.19 0.86
C TYR A 29 -2.77 13.30 1.32
N ILE A 30 -2.19 14.41 1.78
CA ILE A 30 -2.91 15.53 2.42
C ILE A 30 -2.45 16.83 1.77
N GLY A 31 -3.35 17.49 1.03
CA GLY A 31 -3.05 18.73 0.33
C GLY A 31 -4.14 19.05 -0.68
N GLY A 32 -4.35 20.34 -0.94
CA GLY A 32 -5.40 20.84 -1.84
C GLY A 32 -5.09 20.60 -3.32
N GLU A 33 -5.81 21.28 -4.20
CA GLU A 33 -5.78 21.07 -5.66
C GLU A 33 -4.38 21.17 -6.31
N ARG A 34 -3.43 21.88 -5.66
CA ARG A 34 -2.05 22.07 -6.14
C ARG A 34 -1.02 21.13 -5.49
N ALA A 35 -1.44 20.16 -4.68
CA ALA A 35 -0.52 19.27 -4.00
C ALA A 35 -0.01 18.18 -4.96
N HIS A 36 1.29 18.22 -5.25
CA HIS A 36 1.98 17.21 -6.04
C HIS A 36 2.75 16.26 -5.12
N TYR A 37 2.44 14.96 -5.19
CA TYR A 37 3.18 13.91 -4.48
C TYR A 37 4.04 13.16 -5.50
N ASP A 38 5.30 13.54 -5.59
CA ASP A 38 6.26 12.77 -6.38
C ASP A 38 6.82 11.64 -5.52
N VAL A 39 6.65 10.41 -6.00
CA VAL A 39 7.12 9.19 -5.33
C VAL A 39 8.66 9.13 -5.27
N ARG A 40 9.37 9.92 -6.10
CA ARG A 40 10.84 9.96 -6.16
C ARG A 40 11.49 11.06 -5.30
N LEU A 41 10.70 11.96 -4.74
CA LEU A 41 11.21 13.13 -3.99
C LEU A 41 11.20 12.92 -2.46
N THR A 42 10.83 11.72 -1.99
CA THR A 42 10.81 11.30 -0.58
C THR A 42 11.75 10.11 -0.39
#